data_AF-A0A829ZQG7-F1
#
_entry.id   AF-A0A829ZQG7-F1
#
_cell.length_a   1.000
_cell.length_b   1.000
_cell.length_c   1.000
_cell.angle_alpha   90.00
_cell.angle_beta   90.00
_cell.angle_gamma   90.00
#
_symmetry.space_group_name_H-M   'P 1'
#
loop_
_entity.id
_entity.type
_entity.pdbx_description
1 polymer ?
#
loop_
_entity_poly.entity_id
_entity_poly.type
_entity_poly.pdbx_seq_one_letter_code
_entity_poly.pdbx_strand_id
1 'polypeptide(L)'
;MPGSSLSFVRIIIVAIIFSTGFFWLGRRSVTPIIPGPEDISFNAKVYPFSSVFGYRSYFGLIDHGRTDDEYEDEMKRAIEVAVYWELSPQKRLEDENRLYYPPYIIIIPDQEYWTYAGTMRSEIKLHTVRSLPHDIIDKVLKYHPEYNWVKHSEERFAWVLHATSFEQGFTSLAFRKRSNSGQPQPFKICFVYYDPVLQKGWAKSLEVGVPVI
;
A
#
# COMPACT_ATOMS: atom_id res chain seq x y z
N MET A 1 24.80 63.59 38.74
CA MET A 1 24.41 63.10 37.40
C MET A 1 24.10 61.61 37.47
N PRO A 2 22.83 61.19 37.57
CA PRO A 2 22.42 59.79 37.48
C PRO A 2 21.49 59.60 36.27
N GLY A 3 22.05 59.29 35.09
CA GLY A 3 21.26 59.15 33.85
C GLY A 3 21.56 57.88 33.05
N SER A 4 22.50 57.04 33.48
CA SER A 4 23.04 55.96 32.65
C SER A 4 22.44 54.57 32.92
N SER A 5 21.87 54.29 34.10
CA SER A 5 21.40 52.92 34.44
C SER A 5 20.05 52.56 33.80
N LEU A 6 19.14 53.52 33.64
CA LEU A 6 17.83 53.31 33.01
C LEU A 6 17.93 52.98 31.51
N SER A 7 18.98 53.46 30.84
CA SER A 7 19.22 53.17 29.42
C SER A 7 19.70 51.73 29.21
N PHE A 8 20.57 51.23 30.10
CA PHE A 8 21.09 49.86 30.03
C PHE A 8 20.00 48.80 30.23
N VAL A 9 19.08 49.01 31.17
CA VAL A 9 17.97 48.07 31.44
C VAL A 9 17.02 47.98 30.23
N ARG A 10 16.75 49.09 29.55
CA ARG A 10 15.90 49.11 28.34
C ARG A 10 16.54 48.35 27.18
N ILE A 11 17.85 48.46 26.99
CA ILE A 11 18.58 47.73 25.94
C ILE A 11 18.54 46.23 26.18
N ILE A 12 18.71 45.78 27.42
CA ILE A 12 18.66 44.35 27.77
C ILE A 12 17.27 43.77 27.52
N ILE A 13 16.20 44.48 27.89
CA ILE A 13 14.81 44.02 27.67
C ILE A 13 14.51 43.89 26.17
N VAL A 14 14.91 44.88 25.36
CA VAL A 14 14.72 44.83 23.90
C VAL A 14 15.50 43.67 23.28
N ALA A 15 16.75 43.43 23.72
CA ALA A 15 17.57 42.32 23.24
C ALA A 15 16.97 40.95 23.62
N ILE A 16 16.43 40.78 24.82
CA ILE A 16 15.77 39.54 25.24
C ILE A 16 14.51 39.29 24.41
N ILE A 17 13.67 40.31 24.19
CA ILE A 17 12.45 40.19 23.37
C ILE A 17 12.83 39.80 21.93
N PHE A 18 13.86 40.44 21.35
CA PHE A 18 14.35 40.11 20.00
C PHE A 18 14.92 38.68 19.94
N SER A 19 15.65 38.25 20.96
CA SER A 19 16.24 36.92 21.05
C SER A 19 15.18 35.83 21.16
N THR A 20 14.15 36.06 21.99
CA THR A 20 13.01 35.14 22.08
C THR A 20 12.15 35.15 20.82
N GLY A 21 11.91 36.31 20.20
CA GLY A 21 11.18 36.41 18.94
C GLY A 21 11.86 35.64 17.81
N PHE A 22 13.20 35.75 17.71
CA PHE A 22 13.99 34.98 16.73
C PHE A 22 14.02 33.47 17.03
N PHE A 23 14.03 33.07 18.31
CA PHE A 23 13.99 31.66 18.68
C PHE A 23 12.63 31.00 18.37
N TRP A 24 11.54 31.78 18.44
CA TRP A 24 10.20 31.34 18.04
C TRP A 24 9.97 31.40 16.52
N LEU A 25 10.56 32.36 15.80
CA LEU A 25 10.51 32.44 14.33
C LEU A 25 11.42 31.43 13.63
N GLY A 26 12.51 30.99 14.28
CA GLY A 26 13.43 29.96 13.78
C GLY A 26 12.89 28.53 13.89
N ARG A 27 11.84 28.32 14.71
CA ARG A 27 11.03 27.08 14.70
C ARG A 27 9.88 27.25 13.72
N ARG A 28 10.19 27.44 12.43
CA ARG A 28 9.32 26.86 11.40
C ARG A 28 9.38 25.34 11.64
N SER A 29 8.42 24.85 12.41
CA SER A 29 8.05 23.45 12.44
C SER A 29 7.95 23.01 10.99
N VAL A 30 8.97 22.31 10.48
CA VAL A 30 8.82 21.49 9.29
C VAL A 30 7.81 20.44 9.71
N THR A 31 6.53 20.75 9.59
CA THR A 31 5.48 19.75 9.78
C THR A 31 5.81 18.65 8.79
N PRO A 32 6.10 17.42 9.24
CA PRO A 32 6.45 16.36 8.32
C PRO A 32 5.25 16.15 7.38
N ILE A 33 5.44 16.51 6.11
CA ILE A 33 4.41 16.44 5.08
C ILE A 33 4.41 14.99 4.60
N ILE A 34 3.38 14.22 4.95
CA ILE A 34 3.17 12.88 4.40
C ILE A 34 2.86 13.04 2.89
N PRO A 35 3.45 12.23 1.99
CA PRO A 35 3.09 12.23 0.58
C PRO A 35 1.60 11.99 0.40
N GLY A 36 0.97 12.72 -0.51
CA GLY A 36 -0.44 12.55 -0.83
C GLY A 36 -0.72 11.33 -1.72
N PRO A 37 -1.99 10.91 -1.87
CA PRO A 37 -2.36 9.86 -2.82
C PRO A 37 -2.01 10.20 -4.28
N GLU A 38 -1.96 11.48 -4.63
CA GLU A 38 -1.55 11.99 -5.94
C GLU A 38 -0.06 11.79 -6.23
N ASP A 39 0.77 11.70 -5.19
CA ASP A 39 2.22 11.53 -5.33
C ASP A 39 2.60 10.08 -5.70
N ILE A 40 1.67 9.12 -5.55
CA ILE A 40 1.90 7.71 -5.87
C ILE A 40 1.28 7.35 -7.21
N SER A 41 2.12 6.96 -8.17
CA SER A 41 1.67 6.18 -9.32
C SER A 41 1.27 4.80 -8.84
N PHE A 42 0.01 4.42 -9.05
CA PHE A 42 -0.54 3.14 -8.62
C PHE A 42 -1.31 2.50 -9.78
N ASN A 43 -0.90 1.31 -10.19
CA ASN A 43 -1.44 0.63 -11.35
C ASN A 43 -1.52 -0.88 -11.08
N ALA A 44 -2.47 -1.54 -11.74
CA ALA A 44 -2.57 -2.98 -11.70
C ALA A 44 -3.12 -3.52 -13.02
N LYS A 45 -2.77 -4.76 -13.31
CA LYS A 45 -3.12 -5.47 -14.53
C LYS A 45 -3.48 -6.91 -14.22
N VAL A 46 -4.42 -7.44 -14.98
CA VAL A 46 -4.84 -8.83 -14.87
C VAL A 46 -4.40 -9.56 -16.14
N TYR A 47 -3.72 -10.69 -15.97
CA TYR A 47 -3.16 -11.48 -17.06
C TYR A 47 -3.62 -12.93 -16.98
N PRO A 48 -3.96 -13.57 -18.11
CA PRO A 48 -3.96 -15.03 -18.16
C PRO A 48 -2.52 -15.55 -18.03
N PHE A 49 -2.37 -16.76 -17.52
CA PHE A 49 -1.06 -17.42 -17.51
C PHE A 49 -0.60 -17.77 -18.91
N SER A 50 0.66 -17.44 -19.22
CA SER A 50 1.30 -17.73 -20.51
C SER A 50 2.08 -19.04 -20.54
N SER A 51 2.27 -19.68 -19.38
CA SER A 51 3.00 -20.96 -19.28
C SER A 51 2.55 -21.80 -18.08
N VAL A 52 2.54 -23.12 -18.28
CA VAL A 52 2.25 -24.10 -17.22
C VAL A 52 3.25 -23.98 -16.07
N PHE A 53 4.52 -23.75 -16.38
CA PHE A 53 5.55 -23.52 -15.37
C PHE A 53 5.24 -22.31 -14.48
N GLY A 54 4.82 -21.18 -15.07
CA GLY A 54 4.40 -19.99 -14.33
C GLY A 54 3.24 -20.31 -13.39
N TYR A 55 2.19 -20.92 -13.93
CA TYR A 55 1.04 -21.38 -13.13
C TYR A 55 1.49 -22.29 -11.96
N ARG A 56 2.29 -23.33 -12.23
CA ARG A 56 2.79 -24.24 -11.19
C ARG A 56 3.62 -23.52 -10.13
N SER A 57 4.38 -22.49 -10.52
CA SER A 57 5.22 -21.71 -9.60
C SER A 57 4.40 -20.91 -8.58
N TYR A 58 3.24 -20.37 -8.98
CA TYR A 58 2.35 -19.66 -8.06
C TYR A 58 1.65 -20.62 -7.09
N PHE A 59 1.24 -21.80 -7.56
CA PHE A 59 0.48 -22.75 -6.74
C PHE A 59 1.35 -23.81 -6.03
N GLY A 60 2.69 -23.70 -6.09
CA GLY A 60 3.60 -24.64 -5.45
C GLY A 60 3.60 -26.04 -6.06
N LEU A 61 3.27 -26.16 -7.35
CA LEU A 61 3.05 -27.42 -8.06
C LEU A 61 4.28 -27.90 -8.88
N ILE A 62 5.45 -27.29 -8.67
CA ILE A 62 6.67 -27.58 -9.45
C ILE A 62 7.12 -29.04 -9.24
N ASP A 63 6.99 -29.58 -8.03
CA ASP A 63 7.49 -30.93 -7.71
C ASP A 63 6.40 -32.01 -7.77
N HIS A 64 5.22 -31.70 -8.34
CA HIS A 64 4.12 -32.64 -8.47
C HIS A 64 4.24 -33.47 -9.76
N GLY A 65 4.13 -34.80 -9.65
CA GLY A 65 4.33 -35.78 -10.74
C GLY A 65 3.24 -35.84 -11.82
N ARG A 66 2.51 -34.75 -12.05
CA ARG A 66 1.52 -34.60 -13.13
C ARG A 66 2.18 -34.04 -14.38
N THR A 67 1.64 -34.35 -15.56
CA THR A 67 2.19 -33.86 -16.83
C THR A 67 1.78 -32.41 -17.09
N ASP A 68 2.48 -31.72 -17.98
CA ASP A 68 2.13 -30.34 -18.32
C ASP A 68 0.75 -30.25 -19.02
N ASP A 69 0.39 -31.23 -19.85
CA ASP A 69 -0.93 -31.35 -20.50
C ASP A 69 -2.08 -31.34 -19.48
N GLU A 70 -1.90 -32.03 -18.34
CA GLU A 70 -2.90 -32.07 -17.27
C GLU A 70 -3.10 -30.72 -16.59
N TYR A 71 -2.09 -29.85 -16.63
CA TYR A 71 -2.15 -28.51 -16.03
C TYR A 71 -2.57 -27.42 -17.01
N GLU A 72 -2.50 -27.63 -18.32
CA GLU A 72 -2.90 -26.62 -19.30
C GLU A 72 -4.38 -26.21 -19.13
N ASP A 73 -5.28 -27.17 -18.93
CA ASP A 73 -6.70 -26.89 -18.74
C ASP A 73 -7.01 -26.22 -17.40
N GLU A 74 -6.24 -26.55 -16.36
CA GLU A 74 -6.32 -25.89 -15.06
C GLU A 74 -5.79 -24.46 -15.13
N MET A 75 -4.71 -24.24 -15.88
CA MET A 75 -4.08 -22.94 -16.09
C MET A 75 -5.03 -21.96 -16.80
N LYS A 76 -5.80 -22.42 -17.80
CA LYS A 76 -6.81 -21.59 -18.50
C LYS A 76 -7.89 -21.05 -17.57
N ARG A 77 -8.06 -21.64 -16.38
CA ARG A 77 -9.01 -21.20 -15.35
C ARG A 77 -8.34 -20.36 -14.27
N ALA A 78 -7.11 -19.91 -14.48
CA ALA A 78 -6.38 -19.10 -13.54
C ALA A 78 -5.89 -17.81 -14.20
N ILE A 79 -5.79 -16.76 -13.38
CA ILE A 79 -5.25 -15.45 -13.77
C ILE A 79 -4.24 -14.99 -12.75
N GLU A 80 -3.37 -14.09 -13.17
CA GLU A 80 -2.47 -13.31 -12.34
C GLU A 80 -2.99 -11.88 -12.22
N VAL A 81 -3.02 -11.34 -11.01
CA VAL A 81 -3.28 -9.93 -10.73
C VAL A 81 -1.97 -9.31 -10.28
N ALA A 82 -1.38 -8.49 -11.15
CA ALA A 82 -0.09 -7.83 -10.97
C ALA A 82 -0.31 -6.36 -10.58
N VAL A 83 0.33 -5.92 -9.51
CA VAL A 83 0.16 -4.58 -8.92
C VAL A 83 1.52 -3.90 -8.81
N TYR A 84 1.57 -2.64 -9.23
CA TYR A 84 2.78 -1.83 -9.28
C TYR A 84 2.52 -0.49 -8.61
N TRP A 85 3.49 0.01 -7.87
CA TRP A 85 3.46 1.37 -7.35
C TRP A 85 4.83 2.03 -7.41
N GLU A 86 4.80 3.35 -7.51
CA GLU A 86 6.00 4.18 -7.53
C GLU A 86 5.67 5.58 -7.01
N LEU A 87 6.49 6.09 -6.09
CA LEU A 87 6.47 7.46 -5.62
C LEU A 87 7.06 8.36 -6.70
N SER A 88 6.37 9.48 -6.97
CA SER A 88 6.80 10.50 -7.92
C SER A 88 8.29 10.81 -7.73
N PRO A 89 9.10 10.79 -8.81
CA PRO A 89 10.52 11.13 -8.73
C PRO A 89 10.76 12.51 -8.09
N GLN A 90 9.85 13.46 -8.30
CA GLN A 90 9.93 14.80 -7.70
C GLN A 90 9.90 14.72 -6.16
N LYS A 91 9.05 13.85 -5.59
CA LYS A 91 8.96 13.64 -4.14
C LYS A 91 10.16 12.93 -3.55
N ARG A 92 10.80 12.03 -4.30
CA ARG A 92 12.05 11.37 -3.87
C ARG A 92 13.21 12.37 -3.78
N LEU A 93 13.28 13.33 -4.70
CA LEU A 93 14.33 14.36 -4.73
C LEU A 93 14.14 15.47 -3.69
N GLU A 94 12.93 15.66 -3.15
CA GLU A 94 12.67 16.64 -2.08
C GLU A 94 13.40 16.27 -0.77
N ASP A 95 13.54 14.98 -0.47
CA ASP A 95 14.23 14.47 0.71
C ASP A 95 14.73 13.03 0.49
N GLU A 96 15.93 12.90 -0.08
CA GLU A 96 16.53 11.60 -0.46
C GLU A 96 16.75 10.64 0.72
N ASN A 97 16.82 11.16 1.95
CA ASN A 97 17.05 10.35 3.15
C ASN A 97 15.75 10.01 3.89
N ARG A 98 14.60 10.41 3.35
CA ARG A 98 13.33 10.22 4.03
C ARG A 98 12.90 8.76 3.97
N LEU A 99 12.72 8.18 5.15
CA LEU A 99 12.15 6.84 5.28
C LEU A 99 10.64 6.95 5.52
N TYR A 100 9.87 6.27 4.67
CA TYR A 100 8.43 6.13 4.81
C TYR A 100 8.07 4.76 5.38
N TYR A 101 6.97 4.70 6.13
CA TYR A 101 6.43 3.43 6.58
C TYR A 101 5.94 2.60 5.39
N PRO A 102 6.21 1.28 5.36
CA PRO A 102 5.78 0.46 4.24
C PRO A 102 4.25 0.40 4.13
N PRO A 103 3.70 0.39 2.90
CA PRO A 103 2.26 0.39 2.67
C PRO A 103 1.65 -1.02 2.75
N TYR A 104 0.34 -1.05 2.88
CA TYR A 104 -0.46 -2.27 2.70
C TYR A 104 -1.10 -2.25 1.31
N ILE A 105 -1.00 -3.37 0.60
CA ILE A 105 -1.69 -3.62 -0.66
C ILE A 105 -2.82 -4.59 -0.39
N ILE A 106 -4.04 -4.19 -0.73
CA ILE A 106 -5.25 -5.00 -0.53
C ILE A 106 -5.81 -5.35 -1.89
N ILE A 107 -6.02 -6.64 -2.16
CA ILE A 107 -6.67 -7.13 -3.38
C ILE A 107 -7.99 -7.78 -2.98
N ILE A 108 -9.10 -7.30 -3.54
CA ILE A 108 -10.46 -7.76 -3.27
C ILE A 108 -11.03 -8.32 -4.59
N PRO A 109 -11.10 -9.65 -4.75
CA PRO A 109 -11.76 -10.28 -5.88
C PRO A 109 -13.28 -10.32 -5.70
N ASP A 110 -13.96 -10.61 -6.81
CA ASP A 110 -15.31 -11.18 -6.79
C ASP A 110 -15.29 -12.59 -6.16
N GLN A 111 -15.80 -12.72 -4.94
CA GLN A 111 -15.77 -13.98 -4.17
C GLN A 111 -16.67 -15.09 -4.75
N GLU A 112 -17.65 -14.73 -5.58
CA GLU A 112 -18.50 -15.70 -6.26
C GLU A 112 -17.73 -16.34 -7.43
N TYR A 113 -16.86 -15.57 -8.07
CA TYR A 113 -16.18 -15.97 -9.30
C TYR A 113 -14.75 -16.47 -9.09
N TRP A 114 -14.02 -15.91 -8.13
CA TRP A 114 -12.61 -16.21 -7.89
C TRP A 114 -12.39 -16.87 -6.54
N THR A 115 -11.46 -17.83 -6.51
CA THR A 115 -11.00 -18.49 -5.30
C THR A 115 -9.49 -18.31 -5.11
N TYR A 116 -9.06 -18.65 -3.90
CA TYR A 116 -7.75 -18.41 -3.32
C TYR A 116 -6.58 -18.68 -4.27
N ALA A 117 -5.56 -17.85 -4.05
CA ALA A 117 -4.55 -17.51 -4.99
C ALA A 117 -3.14 -17.85 -4.51
N GLY A 118 -2.41 -18.57 -5.37
CA GLY A 118 -1.00 -18.82 -5.17
C GLY A 118 -0.18 -17.53 -5.20
N THR A 119 1.00 -17.54 -4.59
CA THR A 119 1.99 -16.47 -4.65
C THR A 119 3.24 -17.03 -5.32
N MET A 120 3.91 -16.26 -6.18
CA MET A 120 5.12 -16.74 -6.85
C MET A 120 6.18 -17.12 -5.81
N ARG A 121 6.66 -18.38 -5.84
CA ARG A 121 7.62 -18.94 -4.87
C ARG A 121 8.93 -18.12 -4.74
N SER A 122 9.30 -17.35 -5.76
CA SER A 122 10.51 -16.52 -5.80
C SER A 122 10.34 -15.09 -5.26
N GLU A 123 9.11 -14.61 -5.04
CA GLU A 123 8.83 -13.22 -4.62
C GLU A 123 8.60 -13.12 -3.11
N ILE A 124 9.57 -13.57 -2.33
CA ILE A 124 9.60 -13.44 -0.86
C ILE A 124 10.01 -12.01 -0.49
N LYS A 125 9.22 -11.00 -0.88
CA LYS A 125 9.41 -9.59 -0.46
C LYS A 125 8.14 -8.94 0.10
N LEU A 126 7.06 -9.71 0.21
CA LEU A 126 5.79 -9.29 0.78
C LEU A 126 5.37 -10.29 1.84
N HIS A 127 4.87 -9.77 2.96
CA HIS A 127 4.28 -10.59 4.01
C HIS A 127 2.77 -10.56 3.86
N THR A 128 2.15 -11.71 3.59
CA THR A 128 0.70 -11.82 3.72
C THR A 128 0.33 -11.60 5.18
N VAL A 129 -0.52 -10.61 5.44
CA VAL A 129 -0.94 -10.28 6.81
C VAL A 129 -2.35 -10.79 7.01
N ARG A 130 -2.57 -11.48 8.14
CA ARG A 130 -3.89 -12.01 8.51
C ARG A 130 -4.81 -10.97 9.15
N SER A 131 -4.29 -9.82 9.54
CA SER A 131 -5.08 -8.78 10.21
C SER A 131 -4.45 -7.42 10.00
N LEU A 132 -5.24 -6.43 9.62
CA LEU A 132 -4.79 -5.04 9.56
C LEU A 132 -4.71 -4.45 10.97
N PRO A 133 -3.72 -3.58 11.24
CA PRO A 133 -3.70 -2.79 12.47
C PRO A 133 -5.01 -2.02 12.68
N HIS A 134 -5.51 -1.97 13.92
CA HIS A 134 -6.77 -1.29 14.24
C HIS A 134 -6.76 0.19 13.85
N ASP A 135 -5.62 0.85 14.05
CA ASP A 135 -5.40 2.23 13.62
C ASP A 135 -5.67 2.45 12.12
N ILE A 136 -5.29 1.50 11.26
CA ILE A 136 -5.53 1.60 9.82
C ILE A 136 -7.02 1.45 9.53
N ILE A 137 -7.68 0.50 10.21
CA ILE A 137 -9.12 0.28 10.07
C ILE A 137 -9.88 1.56 10.47
N ASP A 138 -9.60 2.10 11.66
CA ASP A 138 -10.36 3.20 12.24
C ASP A 138 -10.04 4.57 11.64
N LYS A 139 -8.80 4.78 11.18
CA LYS A 139 -8.37 6.10 10.69
C LYS A 139 -8.38 6.20 9.16
N VAL A 140 -8.18 5.10 8.45
CA VAL A 140 -8.05 5.09 6.99
C VAL A 140 -9.23 4.37 6.33
N LEU A 141 -9.51 3.11 6.71
CA LEU A 141 -10.47 2.27 5.99
C LEU A 141 -11.92 2.45 6.42
N LYS A 142 -12.21 3.17 7.51
CA LYS A 142 -13.58 3.49 7.95
C LYS A 142 -14.45 4.17 6.88
N TYR A 143 -13.83 4.77 5.87
CA TYR A 143 -14.52 5.40 4.74
C TYR A 143 -14.90 4.42 3.63
N HIS A 144 -14.60 3.13 3.81
CA HIS A 144 -15.03 2.02 2.96
C HIS A 144 -15.94 1.06 3.76
N PRO A 145 -17.15 1.50 4.17
CA PRO A 145 -18.04 0.74 5.05
C PRO A 145 -18.67 -0.49 4.39
N GLU A 146 -18.54 -0.64 3.08
CA GLU A 146 -19.01 -1.80 2.33
C GLU A 146 -18.26 -3.10 2.69
N TYR A 147 -17.13 -3.00 3.38
CA TYR A 147 -16.31 -4.12 3.81
C TYR A 147 -16.17 -4.20 5.33
N ASN A 148 -16.31 -5.41 5.88
CA ASN A 148 -16.07 -5.67 7.29
C ASN A 148 -14.58 -5.88 7.58
N TRP A 149 -13.80 -4.79 7.57
CA TRP A 149 -12.34 -4.83 7.71
C TRP A 149 -11.84 -5.55 8.98
N VAL A 150 -12.64 -5.56 10.04
CA VAL A 150 -12.32 -6.28 11.29
C VAL A 150 -12.32 -7.78 11.08
N LYS A 151 -13.24 -8.31 10.25
CA LYS A 151 -13.41 -9.75 10.01
C LYS A 151 -12.89 -10.24 8.67
N HIS A 152 -12.13 -9.43 7.93
CA HIS A 152 -11.65 -9.80 6.59
C HIS A 152 -10.90 -11.13 6.52
N SER A 153 -10.24 -11.54 7.61
CA SER A 153 -9.49 -12.80 7.66
C SER A 153 -10.36 -14.03 7.91
N GLU A 154 -11.49 -13.85 8.61
CA GLU A 154 -12.52 -14.85 8.83
C GLU A 154 -13.37 -15.00 7.56
N GLU A 155 -13.81 -13.87 7.00
CA GLU A 155 -14.68 -13.80 5.82
C GLU A 155 -13.90 -13.99 4.50
N ARG A 156 -12.56 -13.86 4.54
CA ARG A 156 -11.63 -14.03 3.41
C ARG A 156 -12.06 -13.29 2.13
N PHE A 157 -12.55 -12.06 2.30
CA PHE A 157 -12.93 -11.20 1.16
C PHE A 157 -11.76 -10.41 0.59
N ALA A 158 -10.67 -10.29 1.34
CA ALA A 158 -9.51 -9.51 0.93
C ALA A 158 -8.20 -10.24 1.20
N TRP A 159 -7.24 -10.02 0.30
CA TRP A 159 -5.87 -10.47 0.41
C TRP A 159 -5.02 -9.27 0.76
N VAL A 160 -4.48 -9.28 1.98
CA VAL A 160 -3.70 -8.16 2.51
C VAL A 160 -2.23 -8.52 2.47
N LEU A 161 -1.46 -7.69 1.78
CA LEU A 161 -0.03 -7.81 1.62
C LEU A 161 0.63 -6.59 2.24
N HIS A 162 1.66 -6.80 3.05
CA HIS A 162 2.47 -5.71 3.57
C HIS A 162 3.76 -5.62 2.77
N ALA A 163 3.93 -4.48 2.10
CA ALA A 163 5.10 -4.22 1.30
C ALA A 163 6.33 -3.99 2.18
N THR A 164 7.49 -4.11 1.56
CA THR A 164 8.80 -3.83 2.19
C THR A 164 9.28 -2.41 1.91
N SER A 165 8.77 -1.77 0.87
CA SER A 165 9.10 -0.39 0.50
C SER A 165 7.85 0.39 0.10
N PHE A 166 7.79 1.64 0.54
CA PHE A 166 6.78 2.61 0.12
C PHE A 166 7.07 3.22 -1.24
N GLU A 167 8.33 3.52 -1.53
CA GLU A 167 8.69 4.34 -2.68
C GLU A 167 8.48 3.64 -4.01
N GLN A 168 8.64 2.32 -4.04
CA GLN A 168 8.40 1.53 -5.23
C GLN A 168 8.20 0.07 -4.87
N GLY A 169 7.43 -0.62 -5.68
CA GLY A 169 7.35 -2.06 -5.57
C GLY A 169 6.40 -2.71 -6.56
N PHE A 170 6.38 -4.03 -6.46
CA PHE A 170 5.61 -4.93 -7.28
C PHE A 170 5.09 -6.07 -6.41
N THR A 171 3.87 -6.51 -6.68
CA THR A 171 3.33 -7.76 -6.16
C THR A 171 2.39 -8.39 -7.17
N SER A 172 2.29 -9.71 -7.14
CA SER A 172 1.27 -10.44 -7.87
C SER A 172 0.62 -11.55 -7.04
N LEU A 173 -0.66 -11.79 -7.32
CA LEU A 173 -1.44 -12.91 -6.77
C LEU A 173 -2.15 -13.64 -7.90
N ALA A 174 -2.19 -14.97 -7.83
CA ALA A 174 -2.76 -15.81 -8.88
C ALA A 174 -4.12 -16.40 -8.52
N PHE A 175 -5.24 -15.92 -9.04
CA PHE A 175 -6.58 -16.41 -8.67
C PHE A 175 -7.06 -17.54 -9.58
N ARG A 176 -7.77 -18.53 -9.02
CA ARG A 176 -8.44 -19.60 -9.79
C ARG A 176 -9.94 -19.31 -9.87
N LYS A 177 -10.55 -19.58 -11.02
CA LYS A 177 -11.99 -19.44 -11.25
C LYS A 177 -12.75 -20.51 -10.47
N ARG A 178 -13.80 -20.11 -9.74
CA ARG A 178 -14.61 -20.97 -8.86
C ARG A 178 -15.74 -21.69 -9.61
N SER A 179 -16.41 -21.00 -10.53
CA SER A 179 -17.51 -21.55 -11.33
C SER A 179 -17.42 -21.09 -12.79
N ASN A 180 -17.99 -21.84 -13.73
CA ASN A 180 -17.99 -21.50 -15.15
C ASN A 180 -19.08 -20.49 -15.56
N SER A 181 -19.96 -20.10 -14.64
CA SER A 181 -21.14 -19.28 -14.92
C SER A 181 -20.98 -17.85 -14.40
N GLY A 182 -21.27 -16.86 -15.24
CA GLY A 182 -21.24 -15.43 -14.90
C GLY A 182 -20.12 -14.67 -15.61
N GLN A 183 -20.20 -13.35 -15.58
CA GLN A 183 -19.09 -12.48 -15.96
C GLN A 183 -18.36 -12.07 -14.68
N PRO A 184 -17.01 -12.12 -14.64
CA PRO A 184 -16.27 -11.70 -13.46
C PRO A 184 -16.46 -10.20 -13.24
N GLN A 185 -16.73 -9.79 -12.00
CA GLN A 185 -16.62 -8.38 -11.65
C GLN A 185 -15.13 -7.95 -11.62
N PRO A 186 -14.84 -6.65 -11.82
CA PRO A 186 -13.50 -6.10 -11.67
C PRO A 186 -12.89 -6.39 -10.30
N PHE A 187 -11.58 -6.58 -10.25
CA PHE A 187 -10.84 -6.61 -9.00
C PHE A 187 -10.78 -5.19 -8.41
N LYS A 188 -11.08 -5.04 -7.12
CA LYS A 188 -10.78 -3.80 -6.40
C LYS A 188 -9.44 -3.93 -5.71
N ILE A 189 -8.59 -2.92 -5.87
CA ILE A 189 -7.23 -2.95 -5.34
C ILE A 189 -6.97 -1.63 -4.61
N CYS A 190 -6.50 -1.71 -3.37
CA CYS A 190 -6.22 -0.57 -2.53
C CYS A 190 -4.73 -0.50 -2.17
N PHE A 191 -4.16 0.68 -2.31
CA PHE A 191 -2.89 1.08 -1.72
C PHE A 191 -3.18 1.87 -0.45
N VAL A 192 -2.70 1.40 0.70
CA VAL A 192 -2.99 1.98 2.01
C VAL A 192 -1.69 2.42 2.66
N TYR A 193 -1.56 3.72 2.91
CA TYR A 193 -0.45 4.29 3.65
C TYR A 193 -0.93 4.79 5.02
N TYR A 194 -0.13 4.51 6.06
CA TYR A 194 -0.37 5.02 7.40
C TYR A 194 0.95 5.29 8.12
N ASP A 195 1.09 6.49 8.64
CA ASP A 195 2.19 6.91 9.51
C ASP A 195 1.72 6.79 10.98
N PRO A 196 2.23 5.81 11.75
CA PRO A 196 1.83 5.62 13.15
C PRO A 196 2.31 6.73 14.09
N VAL A 197 3.38 7.46 13.74
CA VAL A 197 3.90 8.56 14.56
C VAL A 197 2.99 9.78 14.44
N LEU A 198 2.58 10.09 13.22
CA LEU A 198 1.68 11.21 12.93
C LEU A 198 0.20 10.85 13.08
N GLN A 199 -0.11 9.56 13.21
CA GLN A 199 -1.46 9.00 13.23
C GLN A 199 -2.32 9.45 12.04
N LYS A 200 -1.70 9.54 10.87
CA LYS A 200 -2.31 10.01 9.64
C LYS A 200 -2.03 9.03 8.52
N GLY A 201 -3.00 8.85 7.64
CA GLY A 201 -2.90 7.95 6.52
C GLY A 201 -4.00 8.20 5.51
N TRP A 202 -3.93 7.48 4.41
CA TRP A 202 -4.88 7.56 3.30
C TRP A 202 -4.89 6.24 2.54
N ALA A 203 -5.96 6.02 1.79
CA ALA A 203 -6.09 4.91 0.85
C ALA A 203 -6.34 5.44 -0.55
N LYS A 204 -5.71 4.80 -1.54
CA LYS A 204 -5.97 5.01 -2.96
C LYS A 204 -6.44 3.70 -3.55
N SER A 205 -7.57 3.75 -4.25
CA SER A 205 -8.22 2.56 -4.80
C SER A 205 -8.32 2.65 -6.31
N LEU A 206 -8.29 1.50 -6.97
CA LEU A 206 -8.58 1.34 -8.38
C LEU A 206 -9.37 0.06 -8.63
N GLU A 207 -10.04 0.01 -9.77
CA GLU A 207 -10.73 -1.18 -10.26
C GLU A 207 -10.05 -1.66 -11.54
N VAL A 208 -9.77 -2.96 -11.63
CA VAL A 208 -9.16 -3.57 -12.80
C VAL A 208 -10.08 -4.62 -13.39
N GLY A 209 -10.47 -4.41 -14.64
CA GLY A 209 -11.24 -5.38 -15.40
C GLY A 209 -10.46 -6.68 -15.63
N VAL A 210 -11.19 -7.78 -15.69
CA VAL A 210 -10.63 -9.08 -16.08
C VAL A 210 -10.64 -9.17 -17.61
N PRO A 211 -9.53 -9.58 -18.26
CA PRO A 211 -9.54 -9.89 -19.68
C PRO A 211 -10.56 -10.99 -19.98
N VAL A 212 -11.19 -10.95 -21.16
CA VAL A 212 -12.04 -12.04 -21.63
C VAL A 212 -11.13 -13.27 -21.86
N ILE A 213 -11.38 -14.35 -21.11
CA ILE A 213 -10.63 -15.62 -21.14
C ILE A 213 -11.45 -16.66 -21.89
#